data_AF-A0A7W5YEY1-F1
#
_entry.id   AF-A0A7W5YEY1-F1
#
_cell.length_a   1.000
_cell.length_b   1.000
_cell.length_c   1.000
_cell.angle_alpha   90.00
_cell.angle_beta   90.00
_cell.angle_gamma   90.00
#
_symmetry.space_group_name_H-M   'P 1'
#
loop_
_entity.id
_entity.type
_entity.pdbx_description
1 polymer ?
#
loop_
_entity_poly.entity_id
_entity_poly.type
_entity_poly.pdbx_seq_one_letter_code
_entity_poly.pdbx_strand_id
1 'polypeptide(L)'
;MPRRVLIPLLAALVAVAAVAVFVFTREGGPRAAVFAGEPTSAQYAVIDTSALDPRPLTEAEVFGPSTVQLVAGGVTMRRDSTAVLADCAEAVWGVEAAGCTQAMSASYSSADKTVAGQFVIFNLADGRAADALVAQLGTAGFVRQAGAFDAARSRAQARALGHFVTVSWVGPVGNGTPDLAYPQIALDGLGRAVVSSRVIAAT
;
A
#
# COMPACT_ATOMS: atom_id res chain seq x y z
N MET A 1 4.52 39.72 -39.75
CA MET A 1 3.78 39.68 -38.46
C MET A 1 4.79 39.52 -37.33
N PRO A 2 4.76 40.39 -36.31
CA PRO A 2 5.92 40.59 -35.44
C PRO A 2 6.08 39.42 -34.45
N ARG A 3 7.26 38.78 -34.54
CA ARG A 3 7.80 37.71 -33.69
C ARG A 3 7.72 37.98 -32.18
N ARG A 4 7.39 39.21 -31.78
CA ARG A 4 7.31 39.69 -30.38
C ARG A 4 5.97 39.37 -29.70
N VAL A 5 4.90 39.09 -30.43
CA VAL A 5 3.58 38.72 -29.84
C VAL A 5 3.39 37.20 -29.74
N LEU A 6 4.13 36.42 -30.54
CA LEU A 6 4.04 34.95 -30.55
C LEU A 6 4.60 34.29 -29.29
N ILE A 7 5.64 34.86 -28.68
CA ILE A 7 6.31 34.31 -27.49
C ILE A 7 5.40 34.33 -26.24
N PRO A 8 4.74 35.45 -25.87
CA PRO A 8 3.87 35.45 -24.69
C PRO A 8 2.61 34.57 -24.88
N LEU A 9 2.12 34.44 -26.12
CA LEU A 9 0.95 33.61 -26.42
C LEU A 9 1.27 32.11 -26.29
N LEU A 10 2.45 31.69 -26.75
CA LEU A 10 2.97 30.32 -26.56
C LEU A 10 3.20 30.00 -25.07
N ALA A 11 3.77 30.93 -24.30
CA ALA A 11 3.99 30.74 -22.87
C ALA A 11 2.67 30.61 -22.09
N ALA A 12 1.66 31.43 -22.42
CA ALA A 12 0.34 31.34 -21.82
C ALA A 12 -0.38 30.02 -22.17
N LEU A 13 -0.27 29.56 -23.43
CA LEU A 13 -0.82 28.27 -23.86
C LEU A 13 -0.15 27.08 -23.17
N VAL A 14 1.18 27.10 -22.99
CA VAL A 14 1.92 26.06 -22.26
C VAL A 14 1.54 26.07 -20.78
N ALA A 15 1.39 27.25 -20.16
CA ALA A 15 0.97 27.35 -18.77
C ALA A 15 -0.47 26.84 -18.57
N VAL A 16 -1.40 27.18 -19.47
CA VAL A 16 -2.79 26.69 -19.42
C VAL A 16 -2.83 25.19 -19.68
N ALA A 17 -2.04 24.65 -20.61
CA ALA A 17 -1.95 23.21 -20.85
C ALA A 17 -1.34 22.47 -19.65
N ALA A 18 -0.30 23.03 -19.02
CA ALA A 18 0.31 22.44 -17.83
C ALA A 18 -0.65 22.46 -16.63
N VAL A 19 -1.39 23.55 -16.43
CA VAL A 19 -2.43 23.65 -15.40
C VAL A 19 -3.59 22.72 -15.71
N ALA A 20 -4.02 22.62 -16.97
CA ALA A 20 -5.07 21.70 -17.38
C ALA A 20 -4.65 20.23 -17.19
N VAL A 21 -3.42 19.86 -17.55
CA VAL A 21 -2.86 18.52 -17.28
C VAL A 21 -2.76 18.26 -15.79
N PHE A 22 -2.29 19.23 -14.99
CA PHE A 22 -2.19 19.12 -13.53
C PHE A 22 -3.55 19.04 -12.83
N VAL A 23 -4.59 19.67 -13.39
CA VAL A 23 -5.97 19.58 -12.89
C VAL A 23 -6.65 18.31 -13.38
N PHE A 24 -6.37 17.83 -14.59
CA PHE A 24 -6.92 16.56 -15.11
C PHE A 24 -6.27 15.32 -14.50
N THR A 25 -5.01 15.38 -14.04
CA THR A 25 -4.36 14.29 -13.30
C THR A 25 -4.76 14.23 -11.82
N ARG A 26 -5.63 15.14 -11.35
CA ARG A 26 -6.21 15.10 -10.00
C ARG A 26 -7.41 14.17 -9.84
N GLU A 27 -7.84 13.46 -10.88
CA GLU A 27 -8.87 12.42 -10.73
C GLU A 27 -8.26 11.08 -10.27
N GLY A 28 -7.87 11.04 -8.99
CA GLY A 28 -7.47 9.81 -8.28
C GLY A 28 -6.14 9.20 -8.71
N GLY A 29 -5.38 8.68 -7.75
CA GLY A 29 -4.20 7.87 -8.06
C GLY A 29 -4.57 6.46 -8.54
N PRO A 30 -3.59 5.63 -8.93
CA PRO A 30 -3.81 4.22 -9.20
C PRO A 30 -4.44 3.50 -8.00
N ARG A 31 -5.41 2.62 -8.27
CA ARG A 31 -6.07 1.75 -7.29
C ARG A 31 -6.26 0.36 -7.84
N ALA A 32 -6.48 -0.61 -6.96
CA ALA A 32 -6.74 -1.98 -7.36
C ALA A 32 -8.08 -2.11 -8.11
N ALA A 33 -8.12 -2.99 -9.12
CA ALA A 33 -9.35 -3.29 -9.84
C ALA A 33 -10.32 -4.11 -8.99
N VAL A 34 -9.76 -5.02 -8.18
CA VAL A 34 -10.48 -5.77 -7.16
C VAL A 34 -9.92 -5.40 -5.79
N PHE A 35 -10.78 -4.96 -4.88
CA PHE A 35 -10.37 -4.57 -3.52
C PHE A 35 -11.23 -5.28 -2.48
N ALA A 36 -10.59 -5.77 -1.42
CA ALA A 36 -11.25 -6.32 -0.24
C ALA A 36 -10.70 -5.65 1.03
N GLY A 37 -11.57 -4.95 1.77
CA GLY A 37 -11.27 -4.41 3.08
C GLY A 37 -11.86 -5.30 4.18
N GLU A 38 -11.07 -5.59 5.22
CA GLU A 38 -11.53 -6.31 6.40
C GLU A 38 -11.24 -5.49 7.67
N PRO A 39 -12.25 -5.16 8.48
CA PRO A 39 -12.06 -4.45 9.75
C PRO A 39 -11.40 -5.35 10.80
N THR A 40 -10.99 -4.75 11.90
CA THR A 40 -10.44 -5.44 13.06
C THR A 40 -11.49 -6.36 13.69
N SER A 41 -11.03 -7.30 14.51
CA SER A 41 -11.88 -8.23 15.23
C SER A 41 -11.39 -8.41 16.67
N ALA A 42 -12.23 -9.02 17.50
CA ALA A 42 -11.97 -9.22 18.93
C ALA A 42 -10.66 -9.97 19.23
N GLN A 43 -10.14 -10.76 18.29
CA GLN A 43 -8.87 -11.48 18.47
C GLN A 43 -7.64 -10.54 18.59
N TYR A 44 -7.78 -9.27 18.19
CA TYR A 44 -6.72 -8.27 18.29
C TYR A 44 -6.90 -7.30 19.47
N ALA A 45 -7.86 -7.55 20.36
CA ALA A 45 -8.18 -6.65 21.48
C ALA A 45 -6.97 -6.33 22.38
N VAL A 46 -6.05 -7.30 22.56
CA VAL A 46 -4.84 -7.14 23.38
C VAL A 46 -3.82 -6.16 22.80
N ILE A 47 -3.96 -5.81 21.52
CA ILE A 47 -3.14 -4.82 20.80
C ILE A 47 -4.04 -3.79 20.10
N ASP A 48 -5.22 -3.51 20.64
CA ASP A 48 -6.19 -2.62 19.98
C ASP A 48 -5.73 -1.16 19.98
N THR A 49 -4.82 -0.78 20.88
CA THR A 49 -4.25 0.58 20.95
C THR A 49 -2.73 0.52 21.00
N SER A 50 -2.06 1.56 20.49
CA SER A 50 -0.61 1.67 20.60
C SER A 50 -0.13 1.78 22.06
N ALA A 51 -1.01 2.15 23.00
CA ALA A 51 -0.69 2.13 24.43
C ALA A 51 -0.58 0.69 24.99
N LEU A 52 -1.34 -0.26 24.43
CA LEU A 52 -1.27 -1.68 24.78
C LEU A 52 -0.11 -2.40 24.06
N ASP A 53 0.36 -1.85 22.94
CA ASP A 53 1.56 -2.31 22.22
C ASP A 53 2.53 -1.13 21.94
N PRO A 54 3.23 -0.62 22.96
CA PRO A 54 4.00 0.62 22.84
C PRO A 54 5.32 0.48 22.07
N ARG A 55 5.71 -0.74 21.70
CA ARG A 55 6.97 -0.98 21.01
C ARG A 55 6.83 -0.57 19.55
N PRO A 56 7.64 0.37 19.02
CA PRO A 56 7.60 0.73 17.61
C PRO A 56 7.81 -0.48 16.70
N LEU A 57 7.24 -0.45 15.50
CA LEU A 57 7.58 -1.43 14.46
C LEU A 57 9.02 -1.21 14.03
N THR A 58 9.75 -2.31 13.82
CA THR A 58 11.11 -2.28 13.28
C THR A 58 11.13 -2.91 11.90
N GLU A 59 12.03 -2.44 11.03
CA GLU A 59 12.18 -3.01 9.70
C GLU A 59 12.58 -4.50 9.76
N ALA A 60 13.41 -4.90 10.74
CA ALA A 60 13.81 -6.29 10.91
C ALA A 60 12.65 -7.21 11.31
N GLU A 61 11.66 -6.69 12.02
CA GLU A 61 10.46 -7.43 12.40
C GLU A 61 9.51 -7.61 11.21
N VAL A 62 9.28 -6.55 10.43
CA VAL A 62 8.34 -6.59 9.29
C VAL A 62 8.99 -7.24 8.06
N PHE A 63 10.25 -6.90 7.80
CA PHE A 63 11.00 -7.25 6.60
C PHE A 63 12.32 -7.99 6.92
N GLY A 64 12.30 -8.85 7.94
CA GLY A 64 13.43 -9.71 8.30
C GLY A 64 13.77 -10.80 7.26
N PRO A 65 14.80 -11.62 7.52
CA PRO A 65 15.27 -12.66 6.57
C PRO A 65 14.18 -13.66 6.13
N SER A 66 13.21 -13.96 7.00
CA SER A 66 12.07 -14.85 6.71
C SER A 66 11.10 -14.31 5.66
N THR A 67 11.22 -13.03 5.29
CA THR A 67 10.32 -12.33 4.36
C THR A 67 10.98 -11.96 3.04
N VAL A 68 12.21 -12.40 2.82
CA VAL A 68 12.93 -12.23 1.54
C VAL A 68 12.23 -13.00 0.42
N GLN A 69 11.64 -14.15 0.76
CA GLN A 69 10.83 -14.96 -0.14
C GLN A 69 9.51 -15.31 0.53
N LEU A 70 8.41 -15.09 -0.17
CA LEU A 70 7.07 -15.44 0.27
C LEU A 70 6.53 -16.51 -0.67
N VAL A 71 6.08 -17.63 -0.11
CA VAL A 71 5.66 -18.79 -0.89
C VAL A 71 4.21 -19.13 -0.57
N ALA A 72 3.39 -19.26 -1.61
CA ALA A 72 2.03 -19.76 -1.50
C ALA A 72 1.64 -20.50 -2.78
N GLY A 73 1.02 -21.68 -2.66
CA GLY A 73 0.52 -22.45 -3.81
C GLY A 73 1.57 -22.74 -4.90
N GLY A 74 2.84 -22.89 -4.53
CA GLY A 74 3.95 -23.09 -5.48
C GLY A 74 4.47 -21.81 -6.14
N VAL A 75 3.83 -20.65 -5.93
CA VAL A 75 4.33 -19.35 -6.37
C VAL A 75 5.28 -18.79 -5.32
N THR A 76 6.43 -18.27 -5.79
CA THR A 76 7.40 -17.56 -4.95
C THR A 76 7.47 -16.09 -5.36
N MET A 77 7.20 -15.20 -4.40
CA MET A 77 7.37 -13.77 -4.50
C MET A 77 8.65 -13.36 -3.76
N ARG A 78 9.62 -12.79 -4.48
CA ARG A 78 10.90 -12.34 -3.91
C ARG A 78 10.87 -10.84 -3.65
N ARG A 79 11.35 -10.42 -2.49
CA ARG A 79 11.45 -9.00 -2.13
C ARG A 79 12.48 -8.30 -3.02
N ASP A 80 12.08 -7.17 -3.59
CA ASP A 80 12.94 -6.32 -4.41
C ASP A 80 13.45 -5.10 -3.62
N SER A 81 12.60 -4.50 -2.78
CA SER A 81 12.96 -3.33 -1.97
C SER A 81 12.14 -3.25 -0.68
N THR A 82 12.63 -2.46 0.28
CA THR A 82 11.95 -2.07 1.52
C THR A 82 12.10 -0.56 1.70
N ALA A 83 11.15 0.06 2.39
CA ALA A 83 11.22 1.45 2.79
C ALA A 83 10.50 1.68 4.12
N VAL A 84 11.15 2.42 5.03
CA VAL A 84 10.49 3.10 6.14
C VAL A 84 10.16 4.50 5.67
N LEU A 85 8.88 4.86 5.71
CA LEU A 85 8.42 6.16 5.19
C LEU A 85 8.64 7.24 6.24
N ALA A 86 9.02 8.44 5.80
CA ALA A 86 9.24 9.57 6.71
C ALA A 86 7.92 10.12 7.27
N ASP A 87 6.86 10.09 6.45
CA ASP A 87 5.50 10.41 6.86
C ASP A 87 4.51 9.35 6.34
N CYS A 88 3.51 8.99 7.16
CA CYS A 88 2.42 8.11 6.74
C CYS A 88 1.60 8.68 5.58
N ALA A 89 1.55 10.00 5.42
CA ALA A 89 0.90 10.66 4.28
C ALA A 89 1.57 10.34 2.94
N GLU A 90 2.85 9.94 2.95
CA GLU A 90 3.54 9.47 1.74
C GLU A 90 3.03 8.10 1.28
N ALA A 91 2.47 7.30 2.19
CA ALA A 91 1.99 5.96 1.86
C ALA A 91 0.65 5.96 1.12
N VAL A 92 -0.12 7.04 1.19
CA VAL A 92 -1.51 7.11 0.69
C VAL A 92 -1.77 8.34 -0.18
N TRP A 93 -2.83 8.27 -0.96
CA TRP A 93 -3.41 9.42 -1.67
C TRP A 93 -4.93 9.40 -1.49
N GLY A 94 -5.57 10.57 -1.43
CA GLY A 94 -7.03 10.71 -1.33
C GLY A 94 -7.64 10.42 0.05
N VAL A 95 -6.87 9.85 0.97
CA VAL A 95 -7.26 9.53 2.36
C VAL A 95 -6.15 9.93 3.32
N GLU A 96 -6.50 10.11 4.59
CA GLU A 96 -5.54 10.33 5.67
C GLU A 96 -5.44 9.10 6.57
N ALA A 97 -4.22 8.69 6.89
CA ALA A 97 -3.95 7.69 7.92
C ALA A 97 -3.94 8.38 9.30
N ALA A 98 -5.12 8.77 9.79
CA ALA A 98 -5.26 9.54 11.02
C ALA A 98 -4.63 8.85 12.24
N GLY A 99 -3.82 9.57 13.00
CA GLY A 99 -3.12 9.02 14.17
C GLY A 99 -2.01 8.02 13.81
N CYS A 100 -1.60 7.94 12.55
CA CYS A 100 -0.48 7.10 12.13
C CYS A 100 0.86 7.65 12.64
N THR A 101 1.67 6.77 13.20
CA THR A 101 3.00 7.08 13.73
C THR A 101 4.12 6.49 12.88
N GLN A 102 3.86 5.40 12.17
CA GLN A 102 4.83 4.76 11.29
C GLN A 102 4.12 4.12 10.10
N ALA A 103 4.76 4.19 8.93
CA ALA A 103 4.39 3.39 7.78
C ALA A 103 5.65 2.76 7.16
N MET A 104 5.53 1.49 6.76
CA MET A 104 6.61 0.76 6.09
C MET A 104 6.05 0.08 4.85
N SER A 105 6.87 -0.05 3.82
CA SER A 105 6.48 -0.72 2.58
C SER A 105 7.59 -1.62 2.05
N ALA A 106 7.18 -2.59 1.24
CA ALA A 106 8.10 -3.44 0.49
C ALA A 106 7.49 -3.81 -0.86
N SER A 107 8.35 -3.93 -1.87
CA SER A 107 7.97 -4.42 -3.19
C SER A 107 8.44 -5.86 -3.39
N TYR A 108 7.67 -6.63 -4.14
CA TYR A 108 7.92 -8.03 -4.43
C TYR A 108 7.67 -8.34 -5.91
N SER A 109 8.34 -9.36 -6.43
CA SER A 109 8.09 -9.87 -7.79
C SER A 109 8.18 -11.38 -7.86
N SER A 110 7.40 -11.97 -8.76
CA SER A 110 7.48 -13.39 -9.06
C SER A 110 8.80 -13.74 -9.75
N ALA A 111 9.23 -14.99 -9.64
CA ALA A 111 10.48 -15.45 -10.24
C ALA A 111 10.54 -15.27 -11.77
N ASP A 112 9.40 -15.48 -12.45
CA ASP A 112 9.20 -15.29 -13.89
C ASP A 112 8.93 -13.83 -14.28
N LYS A 113 8.87 -12.92 -13.30
CA LYS A 113 8.62 -11.47 -13.47
C LYS A 113 7.29 -11.14 -14.17
N THR A 114 6.32 -12.05 -14.16
CA THR A 114 4.98 -11.81 -14.71
C THR A 114 4.04 -11.14 -13.71
N VAL A 115 4.35 -11.20 -12.41
CA VAL A 115 3.59 -10.55 -11.33
C VAL A 115 4.54 -9.70 -10.49
N ALA A 116 4.09 -8.51 -10.13
CA ALA A 116 4.71 -7.71 -9.08
C ALA A 116 3.66 -7.32 -8.05
N GLY A 117 4.13 -7.00 -6.86
CA GLY A 117 3.27 -6.59 -5.76
C GLY A 117 3.97 -5.67 -4.79
N GLN A 118 3.16 -5.08 -3.92
CA GLN A 118 3.60 -4.27 -2.82
C GLN A 118 2.85 -4.63 -1.55
N PHE A 119 3.54 -4.52 -0.44
CA PHE A 119 2.99 -4.62 0.89
C PHE A 119 3.22 -3.29 1.61
N VAL A 120 2.22 -2.81 2.34
CA VAL A 120 2.29 -1.61 3.18
C VAL A 120 1.72 -1.96 4.55
N ILE A 121 2.38 -1.53 5.61
CA ILE A 121 1.87 -1.60 6.98
C ILE A 121 1.86 -0.22 7.62
N PHE A 122 0.79 0.10 8.34
CA PHE A 122 0.59 1.32 9.11
C PHE A 122 0.48 0.98 10.60
N ASN A 123 1.15 1.76 11.43
CA ASN A 123 1.00 1.77 12.89
C ASN A 123 0.16 2.99 13.28
N LEU A 124 -1.09 2.78 13.71
CA LEU A 124 -2.06 3.83 14.04
C LEU A 124 -2.26 3.94 15.56
N ALA A 125 -3.03 4.94 15.98
CA ALA A 125 -3.31 5.15 17.39
C ALA A 125 -4.13 4.00 18.00
N ASP A 126 -5.15 3.52 17.28
CA ASP A 126 -6.08 2.49 17.74
C ASP A 126 -6.78 1.74 16.60
N GLY A 127 -7.52 0.69 16.95
CA GLY A 127 -8.30 -0.13 16.02
C GLY A 127 -9.43 0.63 15.32
N ARG A 128 -9.96 1.70 15.92
CA ARG A 128 -10.97 2.55 15.26
C ARG A 128 -10.36 3.34 14.10
N ALA A 129 -9.17 3.90 14.30
CA ALA A 129 -8.41 4.55 13.24
C ALA A 129 -8.03 3.55 12.13
N ALA A 130 -7.68 2.31 12.51
CA ALA A 130 -7.42 1.23 11.56
C ALA A 130 -8.63 0.87 10.71
N ASP A 131 -9.79 0.66 11.33
CA ASP A 131 -11.05 0.36 10.65
C ASP A 131 -11.46 1.50 9.71
N ALA A 132 -11.34 2.74 10.17
CA ALA A 132 -11.66 3.92 9.38
C ALA A 132 -10.78 4.01 8.12
N LEU A 133 -9.47 3.78 8.26
CA LEU A 133 -8.56 3.76 7.11
C LEU A 133 -8.94 2.66 6.13
N VAL A 134 -9.18 1.42 6.60
CA VAL A 134 -9.58 0.30 5.74
C VAL A 134 -10.87 0.59 4.97
N ALA A 135 -11.87 1.20 5.62
CA ALA A 135 -13.14 1.53 4.99
C ALA A 135 -13.03 2.60 3.89
N GLN A 136 -12.08 3.54 4.05
CA GLN A 136 -11.84 4.60 3.07
C GLN A 136 -10.97 4.14 1.90
N LEU A 137 -10.09 3.15 2.11
CA LEU A 137 -9.32 2.55 1.04
C LEU A 137 -10.25 1.92 -0.01
N GLY A 138 -9.96 2.17 -1.28
CA GLY A 138 -10.74 1.68 -2.43
C GLY A 138 -11.90 2.59 -2.86
N THR A 139 -12.36 3.50 -1.99
CA THR A 139 -13.45 4.45 -2.29
C THR A 139 -12.93 5.88 -2.42
N ALA A 140 -12.40 6.44 -1.34
CA ALA A 140 -11.93 7.83 -1.26
C ALA A 140 -10.46 7.98 -1.69
N GLY A 141 -9.67 6.93 -1.48
CA GLY A 141 -8.24 6.94 -1.78
C GLY A 141 -7.63 5.56 -1.73
N PHE A 142 -6.31 5.51 -1.86
CA PHE A 142 -5.58 4.26 -1.89
C PHE A 142 -4.13 4.41 -1.44
N VAL A 143 -3.46 3.29 -1.22
CA VAL A 143 -2.00 3.30 -1.04
C VAL A 143 -1.32 3.77 -2.33
N ARG A 144 -0.24 4.54 -2.20
CA ARG A 144 0.57 4.93 -3.36
C ARG A 144 1.25 3.71 -3.95
N GLN A 145 1.21 3.64 -5.28
CA GLN A 145 1.85 2.56 -5.99
C GLN A 145 3.37 2.78 -6.02
N ALA A 146 4.14 1.81 -5.51
CA ALA A 146 5.60 1.80 -5.55
C ALA A 146 6.16 0.79 -6.57
N GLY A 147 5.37 -0.23 -6.95
CA GLY A 147 5.77 -1.27 -7.90
C GLY A 147 5.31 -1.01 -9.34
N ALA A 148 6.09 -1.48 -10.31
CA ALA A 148 5.74 -1.40 -11.75
C ALA A 148 4.82 -2.56 -12.18
N PHE A 149 3.54 -2.48 -11.82
CA PHE A 149 2.50 -3.41 -12.29
C PHE A 149 1.24 -2.66 -12.74
N ASP A 150 0.39 -3.34 -13.49
CA ASP A 150 -0.85 -2.77 -14.00
C ASP A 150 -1.93 -2.74 -12.90
N ALA A 151 -2.16 -1.54 -12.34
CA ALA A 151 -3.19 -1.30 -11.33
C ALA A 151 -4.61 -1.63 -11.83
N ALA A 152 -4.92 -1.40 -13.10
CA ALA A 152 -6.26 -1.62 -13.65
C ALA A 152 -6.63 -3.11 -13.81
N ARG A 153 -5.64 -4.00 -13.68
CA ARG A 153 -5.84 -5.46 -13.69
C ARG A 153 -5.38 -6.14 -12.40
N SER A 154 -5.19 -5.35 -11.35
CA SER A 154 -4.63 -5.78 -10.08
C SER A 154 -5.71 -6.13 -9.05
N ARG A 155 -5.30 -6.79 -7.97
CA ARG A 155 -6.13 -7.06 -6.80
C ARG A 155 -5.41 -6.66 -5.52
N ALA A 156 -6.15 -6.18 -4.54
CA ALA A 156 -5.62 -5.81 -3.25
C ALA A 156 -6.50 -6.25 -2.08
N GLN A 157 -5.87 -6.42 -0.93
CA GLN A 157 -6.52 -6.67 0.33
C GLN A 157 -5.98 -5.70 1.40
N ALA A 158 -6.88 -5.03 2.10
CA ALA A 158 -6.58 -4.26 3.29
C ALA A 158 -7.18 -4.95 4.53
N ARG A 159 -6.43 -5.01 5.62
CA ARG A 159 -6.86 -5.61 6.88
C ARG A 159 -6.49 -4.70 8.04
N ALA A 160 -7.45 -4.40 8.91
CA ALA A 160 -7.20 -3.85 10.23
C ALA A 160 -6.96 -5.02 11.20
N LEU A 161 -5.87 -4.94 11.97
CA LEU A 161 -5.37 -6.01 12.83
C LEU A 161 -4.98 -5.39 14.18
N GLY A 162 -5.98 -5.01 14.98
CA GLY A 162 -5.79 -4.11 16.12
C GLY A 162 -5.49 -2.69 15.63
N HIS A 163 -4.52 -2.01 16.24
CA HIS A 163 -4.07 -0.67 15.81
C HIS A 163 -3.20 -0.69 14.52
N PHE A 164 -2.99 -1.84 13.89
CA PHE A 164 -2.26 -1.94 12.61
C PHE A 164 -3.22 -2.02 11.41
N VAL A 165 -2.82 -1.43 10.29
CA VAL A 165 -3.43 -1.70 8.97
C VAL A 165 -2.38 -2.27 8.04
N THR A 166 -2.71 -3.35 7.35
CA THR A 166 -1.86 -3.92 6.30
C THR A 166 -2.56 -3.89 4.97
N VAL A 167 -1.85 -3.52 3.91
CA VAL A 167 -2.33 -3.53 2.53
C VAL A 167 -1.38 -4.35 1.68
N SER A 168 -1.88 -5.42 1.09
CA SER A 168 -1.22 -6.25 0.09
C SER A 168 -1.85 -5.97 -1.26
N TRP A 169 -1.03 -5.73 -2.28
CA TRP A 169 -1.51 -5.34 -3.60
C TRP A 169 -0.64 -5.98 -4.67
N VAL A 170 -1.25 -6.81 -5.52
CA VAL A 170 -0.54 -7.51 -6.61
C VAL A 170 -1.19 -7.23 -7.95
N GLY A 171 -0.37 -7.13 -8.98
CA GLY A 171 -0.83 -6.96 -10.36
C GLY A 171 0.10 -7.58 -11.38
N PRO A 172 -0.39 -7.76 -12.61
CA PRO A 172 0.41 -8.30 -13.69
C PRO A 172 1.45 -7.28 -14.17
N VAL A 173 2.58 -7.80 -14.65
CA VAL A 173 3.62 -7.05 -15.34
C VAL A 173 3.50 -7.35 -16.84
N GLY A 174 3.48 -6.30 -17.66
CA GLY A 174 3.26 -6.43 -19.10
C GLY A 174 1.83 -6.87 -19.46
N ASN A 175 1.65 -7.48 -20.63
CA ASN A 175 0.32 -7.73 -21.21
C ASN A 175 -0.28 -9.10 -20.86
N GLY A 176 0.45 -9.95 -20.13
CA GLY A 176 -0.03 -11.28 -19.72
C GLY A 176 -1.15 -11.20 -18.68
N THR A 177 -1.93 -12.27 -18.53
CA THR A 177 -3.02 -12.40 -17.54
C THR A 177 -2.73 -13.54 -16.54
N PRO A 178 -1.68 -13.41 -15.71
CA PRO A 178 -1.35 -14.40 -14.69
C PRO A 178 -2.46 -14.51 -13.63
N ASP A 179 -2.56 -15.67 -12.98
CA ASP A 179 -3.38 -15.82 -11.77
C ASP A 179 -2.73 -15.06 -10.61
N LEU A 180 -3.50 -14.14 -10.03
CA LEU A 180 -3.06 -13.28 -8.93
C LEU A 180 -3.41 -13.85 -7.55
N ALA A 181 -4.12 -14.97 -7.45
CA ALA A 181 -4.58 -15.53 -6.18
C ALA A 181 -3.43 -15.92 -5.25
N TYR A 182 -2.49 -16.73 -5.71
CA TYR A 182 -1.36 -17.15 -4.88
C TYR A 182 -0.34 -16.04 -4.59
N PRO A 183 0.01 -15.15 -5.54
CA PRO A 183 0.77 -13.93 -5.21
C PRO A 183 0.12 -13.09 -4.11
N GLN A 184 -1.20 -12.91 -4.16
CA GLN A 184 -1.96 -12.17 -3.15
C GLN A 184 -1.86 -12.85 -1.77
N ILE A 185 -2.12 -14.18 -1.71
CA ILE A 185 -2.01 -14.97 -0.48
C ILE A 185 -0.58 -14.89 0.12
N ALA A 186 0.46 -14.93 -0.72
CA ALA A 186 1.83 -14.85 -0.27
C ALA A 186 2.12 -13.51 0.45
N LEU A 187 1.65 -12.38 -0.11
CA LEU A 187 1.82 -11.06 0.51
C LEU A 187 0.92 -10.86 1.74
N ASP A 188 -0.32 -11.37 1.73
CA ASP A 188 -1.22 -11.32 2.88
C ASP A 188 -0.64 -12.00 4.14
N GLY A 189 0.19 -13.02 3.94
CA GLY A 189 0.88 -13.72 5.02
C GLY A 189 1.79 -12.84 5.87
N LEU A 190 2.38 -11.77 5.30
CA LEU A 190 3.28 -10.85 6.02
C LEU A 190 2.59 -10.20 7.21
N GLY A 191 1.42 -9.58 6.95
CA GLY A 191 0.68 -8.85 7.97
C GLY A 191 0.26 -9.75 9.14
N ARG A 192 -0.21 -10.95 8.81
CA ARG A 192 -0.59 -11.94 9.82
C ARG A 192 0.59 -12.40 10.66
N ALA A 193 1.75 -12.64 10.06
CA ALA A 193 2.94 -13.10 10.79
C ALA A 193 3.44 -12.04 11.77
N VAL A 194 3.58 -10.78 11.30
CA VAL A 194 4.02 -9.66 12.14
C VAL A 194 3.05 -9.45 13.29
N VAL A 195 1.74 -9.31 13.00
CA VAL A 195 0.76 -9.00 14.05
C VAL A 195 0.54 -10.18 15.01
N SER A 196 0.61 -11.43 14.55
CA SER A 196 0.51 -12.59 15.45
C SER A 196 1.64 -12.59 16.48
N SER A 197 2.85 -12.18 16.09
CA SER A 197 3.97 -12.06 17.04
C SER A 197 3.72 -11.00 18.11
N ARG A 198 3.02 -9.90 17.76
CA ARG A 198 2.60 -8.85 18.71
C ARG A 198 1.53 -9.34 19.67
N VAL A 199 0.51 -10.03 19.17
CA VAL A 199 -0.54 -10.64 20.00
C VAL A 199 0.06 -11.61 21.00
N ILE A 200 0.93 -12.52 20.56
CA ILE A 200 1.59 -13.51 21.44
C ILE A 200 2.46 -12.83 22.51
N ALA A 201 3.13 -11.72 22.18
CA ALA A 201 3.94 -10.99 23.14
C ALA A 201 3.10 -10.17 24.16
N ALA A 202 1.82 -9.93 23.89
CA ALA A 202 0.90 -9.18 24.74
C ALA A 202 0.02 -10.07 25.65
N THR A 203 0.02 -11.39 25.42
CA THR A 203 -0.67 -12.41 26.25
C THR A 203 0.26 -13.03 27.27
#